data_AF-A0A847FJ72-F1
#
_entry.id   AF-A0A847FJ72-F1
#
_cell.length_a   1.000
_cell.length_b   1.000
_cell.length_c   1.000
_cell.angle_alpha   90.00
_cell.angle_beta   90.00
_cell.angle_gamma   90.00
#
_symmetry.space_group_name_H-M   'P 1'
#
loop_
_entity.id
_entity.type
_entity.pdbx_description
1 polymer ?
#
loop_
_entity_poly.entity_id
_entity_poly.type
_entity_poly.pdbx_seq_one_letter_code
_entity_poly.pdbx_strand_id
1 'polypeptide(L)'
;MAKQPASRRPYRLLLILPLLLALGYVLFRGVQAARYGLAALDRLQRLEEMARGDPVGLVFREGLAPVQRELAGLHAELAGLQRYAGGALKALSHLDGLPALGPNLSAAPHLLQMGIELSYAGERACLAAQPILDDFLGESTPSEASLLERVAGQLAAQQPDWARAQQAAERAIAARERFSAEGLHPRLAGPLAQLDALLPWLRAGMTGAVVAPELLGASGPRRYLVLAQNSDELRPTGGYISGIGLLTLEQGRIAGLSFADSYAVDDLTADHPDPPAAMREHMGIDLWLTKDANWFPDFPASARACADLYYLDQETAVDGVVAADLVALQMLVEAVGPLRLEGYAAEIDGSNVLAEIQSYWAPKLKPGQTWAEWEATPWEIRKREWFDERKDFMPDLVDAIMARVMSDPGALDAPKLAATIKRILDEKHALIFFYDPTAQGMVRALGWDGAVRHPDHDYLMVVDTNVGYTKVNGKIAQRIAYRVEIADDGTAQGRVDLAYKNTSTRDLPEGCVKDMSYDPTYELMTQRCYWDYVRVYAPAGSQLVSSQSVAAV
;
A
#
# COMPACT_ATOMS: atom_id res chain seq x y z
N MET A 1 35.49 -84.95 -43.44
CA MET A 1 34.26 -84.21 -43.10
C MET A 1 34.57 -83.23 -41.98
N ALA A 2 34.79 -81.95 -42.30
CA ALA A 2 35.05 -80.89 -41.31
C ALA A 2 33.85 -79.94 -41.26
N LYS A 3 33.23 -79.80 -40.08
CA LYS A 3 32.11 -78.87 -39.84
C LYS A 3 32.65 -77.46 -39.58
N GLN A 4 32.25 -76.49 -40.40
CA GLN A 4 32.46 -75.07 -40.16
C GLN A 4 31.62 -74.58 -38.97
N PRO A 5 32.13 -73.68 -38.10
CA PRO A 5 31.35 -73.06 -37.04
C PRO A 5 30.52 -71.89 -37.59
N ALA A 6 29.21 -71.94 -37.34
CA ALA A 6 28.26 -70.88 -37.69
C ALA A 6 28.57 -69.57 -36.92
N SER A 7 28.68 -68.47 -37.65
CA SER A 7 29.02 -67.14 -37.14
C SER A 7 27.88 -66.51 -36.34
N ARG A 8 27.95 -66.59 -35.00
CA ARG A 8 27.06 -65.84 -34.07
C ARG A 8 27.40 -64.34 -34.00
N ARG A 9 27.51 -63.63 -35.13
CA ARG A 9 27.94 -62.22 -35.17
C ARG A 9 26.89 -61.12 -35.54
N PRO A 10 25.64 -61.38 -36.01
CA PRO A 10 24.75 -60.26 -36.34
C PRO A 10 23.96 -59.67 -35.15
N TYR A 11 23.72 -60.42 -34.06
CA TYR A 11 22.85 -59.96 -32.96
C TYR A 11 23.48 -58.90 -32.02
N ARG A 12 24.81 -58.86 -31.88
CA ARG A 12 25.48 -57.85 -31.02
C ARG A 12 25.50 -56.47 -31.66
N LEU A 13 25.66 -56.37 -32.99
CA LEU A 13 25.61 -55.10 -33.73
C LEU A 13 24.21 -54.46 -33.69
N LEU A 14 23.15 -55.29 -33.73
CA LEU A 14 21.75 -54.85 -33.61
C LEU A 14 21.40 -54.28 -32.23
N LEU A 15 22.13 -54.63 -31.16
CA LEU A 15 21.93 -54.09 -29.81
C LEU A 15 22.84 -52.89 -29.50
N ILE A 16 24.05 -52.84 -30.08
CA ILE A 16 25.02 -51.76 -29.83
C ILE A 16 24.62 -50.46 -30.55
N LEU A 17 24.13 -50.56 -31.79
CA LEU A 17 23.72 -49.39 -32.57
C LEU A 17 22.63 -48.54 -31.89
N PRO A 18 21.50 -49.10 -31.40
CA PRO A 18 20.49 -48.31 -30.69
C PRO A 18 21.00 -47.73 -29.37
N LEU A 19 21.92 -48.41 -28.66
CA LEU A 19 22.56 -47.86 -27.47
C LEU A 19 23.48 -46.68 -27.79
N LEU A 20 24.26 -46.75 -28.87
CA LEU A 20 25.10 -45.64 -29.33
C LEU A 20 24.27 -44.46 -29.84
N LEU A 21 23.16 -44.72 -30.53
CA LEU A 21 22.21 -43.68 -30.95
C LEU A 21 21.53 -43.04 -29.74
N ALA A 22 21.12 -43.82 -28.75
CA ALA A 22 20.56 -43.30 -27.49
C ALA A 22 21.58 -42.47 -26.72
N LEU A 23 22.83 -42.93 -26.61
CA LEU A 23 23.91 -42.18 -25.98
C LEU A 23 24.22 -40.88 -26.75
N GLY A 24 24.31 -40.95 -28.07
CA GLY A 24 24.49 -39.79 -28.94
C GLY A 24 23.35 -38.77 -28.80
N TYR A 25 22.11 -39.24 -28.69
CA TYR A 25 20.94 -38.40 -28.44
C TYR A 25 20.99 -37.73 -27.06
N VAL A 26 21.33 -38.49 -26.00
CA VAL A 26 21.49 -37.95 -24.64
C VAL A 26 22.61 -36.93 -24.58
N LEU A 27 23.77 -37.21 -25.19
CA LEU A 27 24.90 -36.28 -25.26
C LEU A 27 24.54 -35.02 -26.03
N PHE A 28 23.89 -35.15 -27.19
CA PHE A 28 23.41 -34.01 -27.97
C PHE A 28 22.46 -33.13 -27.13
N ARG A 29 21.46 -33.73 -26.46
CA ARG A 29 20.55 -33.01 -25.58
C ARG A 29 21.29 -32.34 -24.42
N GLY A 30 22.26 -33.01 -23.81
CA GLY A 30 23.08 -32.48 -22.73
C GLY A 30 23.93 -31.28 -23.15
N VAL A 31 24.58 -31.36 -24.33
CA VAL A 31 25.35 -30.24 -24.90
C VAL A 31 24.45 -29.06 -25.24
N GLN A 32 23.28 -29.30 -25.83
CA GLN A 32 22.32 -28.23 -26.09
C GLN A 32 21.82 -27.60 -24.80
N ALA A 33 21.43 -28.39 -23.80
CA ALA A 33 21.03 -27.90 -22.49
C ALA A 33 22.13 -27.05 -21.83
N ALA A 34 23.39 -27.50 -21.86
CA ALA A 34 24.51 -26.74 -21.33
C ALA A 34 24.69 -25.39 -22.06
N ARG A 35 24.55 -25.37 -23.39
CA ARG A 35 24.64 -24.15 -24.19
C ARG A 35 23.57 -23.13 -23.80
N TYR A 36 22.31 -23.54 -23.76
CA TYR A 36 21.18 -22.69 -23.34
C TYR A 36 21.32 -22.24 -21.88
N GLY A 37 21.75 -23.14 -20.98
CA GLY A 37 21.97 -22.81 -19.58
C GLY A 37 23.07 -21.78 -19.35
N LEU A 38 24.21 -21.90 -20.05
CA LEU A 38 25.29 -20.92 -19.98
C LEU A 38 24.89 -19.57 -20.56
N ALA A 39 24.15 -19.55 -21.68
CA ALA A 39 23.63 -18.31 -22.27
C ALA A 39 22.60 -17.64 -21.35
N ALA A 40 21.73 -18.41 -20.69
CA ALA A 40 20.80 -17.89 -19.69
C ALA A 40 21.53 -17.28 -18.49
N LEU A 41 22.60 -17.91 -18.00
CA LEU A 41 23.42 -17.36 -16.90
C LEU A 41 24.09 -16.05 -17.29
N ASP A 42 24.63 -15.96 -18.50
CA ASP A 42 25.25 -14.74 -19.04
C ASP A 42 24.24 -13.58 -19.17
N ARG A 43 23.01 -13.87 -19.61
CA ARG A 43 21.88 -12.90 -19.61
C ARG A 43 21.51 -12.45 -18.20
N LEU A 44 21.42 -13.40 -17.26
CA LEU A 44 21.09 -13.11 -15.86
C LEU A 44 22.15 -12.23 -15.19
N GLN A 45 23.43 -12.47 -15.48
CA GLN A 45 24.53 -11.64 -14.97
C GLN A 45 24.43 -10.19 -15.46
N ARG A 46 24.11 -9.97 -16.75
CA ARG A 46 23.87 -8.61 -17.26
C ARG A 46 22.69 -7.92 -16.59
N LEU A 47 21.58 -8.64 -16.37
CA LEU A 47 20.43 -8.10 -15.63
C LEU A 47 20.80 -7.75 -14.19
N GLU A 48 21.61 -8.58 -13.54
CA GLU A 48 22.11 -8.34 -12.18
C GLU A 48 23.04 -7.12 -12.12
N GLU A 49 23.90 -6.93 -13.12
CA GLU A 49 24.74 -5.74 -13.27
C GLU A 49 23.90 -4.47 -13.47
N MET A 50 22.86 -4.52 -14.32
CA MET A 50 21.90 -3.42 -14.50
C MET A 50 21.19 -3.07 -13.19
N ALA A 51 20.74 -4.08 -12.45
CA ALA A 51 20.03 -3.89 -11.18
C ALA A 51 20.93 -3.36 -10.05
N ARG A 52 22.21 -3.75 -10.01
CA ARG A 52 23.20 -3.28 -9.02
C ARG A 52 23.76 -1.90 -9.30
N GLY A 53 23.68 -1.44 -10.55
CA GLY A 53 24.12 -0.11 -10.97
C GLY A 53 23.12 0.97 -10.55
N ASP A 54 22.75 1.82 -11.51
CA ASP A 54 21.70 2.81 -11.36
C ASP A 54 20.53 2.45 -12.28
N PRO A 55 19.65 1.51 -11.87
CA PRO A 55 18.55 1.04 -12.72
C PRO A 55 17.55 2.17 -13.03
N VAL A 56 17.36 3.12 -12.11
CA VAL A 56 16.48 4.27 -12.33
C VAL A 56 17.11 5.17 -13.39
N GLY A 57 18.36 5.60 -13.21
CA GLY A 57 19.05 6.43 -14.20
C GLY A 57 19.30 5.72 -15.53
N LEU A 58 19.32 4.39 -15.59
CA LEU A 58 19.31 3.64 -16.85
C LEU A 58 17.97 3.82 -17.57
N VAL A 59 16.85 3.60 -16.88
CA VAL A 59 15.50 3.72 -17.47
C VAL A 59 15.23 5.14 -17.94
N PHE A 60 15.64 6.16 -17.19
CA PHE A 60 15.48 7.55 -17.59
C PHE A 60 16.36 7.97 -18.77
N ARG A 61 17.49 7.28 -19.03
CA ARG A 61 18.43 7.63 -20.12
C ARG A 61 18.25 6.80 -21.38
N GLU A 62 17.93 5.52 -21.24
CA GLU A 62 17.89 4.55 -22.33
C GLU A 62 16.53 3.88 -22.49
N GLY A 63 15.54 4.25 -21.67
CA GLY A 63 14.23 3.61 -21.64
C GLY A 63 14.27 2.19 -21.07
N LEU A 64 13.21 1.43 -21.33
CA LEU A 64 13.09 0.02 -20.92
C LEU A 64 13.64 -0.96 -21.97
N ALA A 65 14.01 -0.48 -23.16
CA ALA A 65 14.50 -1.32 -24.26
C ALA A 65 15.76 -2.15 -23.91
N PRO A 66 16.77 -1.66 -23.16
CA PRO A 66 17.90 -2.50 -22.74
C PRO A 66 17.45 -3.66 -21.84
N VAL A 67 16.59 -3.37 -20.85
CA VAL A 67 16.08 -4.36 -19.91
C VAL A 67 15.20 -5.39 -20.62
N GLN A 68 14.31 -4.91 -21.50
CA GLN A 68 13.42 -5.75 -22.31
C GLN A 68 14.20 -6.74 -23.18
N ARG A 69 15.29 -6.30 -23.83
CA ARG A 69 16.13 -7.17 -24.67
C ARG A 69 16.80 -8.29 -23.86
N GLU A 70 17.30 -7.98 -22.68
CA GLU A 70 17.92 -8.99 -21.81
C GLU A 70 16.88 -9.97 -21.25
N LEU A 71 15.68 -9.50 -20.89
CA LEU A 71 14.57 -10.35 -20.43
C LEU A 71 14.04 -11.27 -21.55
N ALA A 72 13.81 -10.74 -22.75
CA ALA A 72 13.39 -11.54 -23.90
C ALA A 72 14.45 -12.59 -24.28
N GLY A 73 15.73 -12.20 -24.23
CA GLY A 73 16.85 -13.11 -24.40
C GLY A 73 16.86 -14.21 -23.35
N LEU A 74 16.76 -13.87 -22.07
CA LEU A 74 16.71 -14.82 -20.96
C LEU A 74 15.53 -15.79 -21.12
N HIS A 75 14.34 -15.29 -21.47
CA HIS A 75 13.16 -16.12 -21.73
C HIS A 75 13.43 -17.15 -22.82
N ALA A 76 13.99 -16.72 -23.95
CA ALA A 76 14.31 -17.61 -25.07
C ALA A 76 15.35 -18.67 -24.68
N GLU A 77 16.39 -18.30 -23.94
CA GLU A 77 17.42 -19.24 -23.48
C GLU A 77 16.86 -20.27 -22.48
N LEU A 78 16.04 -19.84 -21.52
CA LEU A 78 15.40 -20.73 -20.55
C LEU A 78 14.35 -21.65 -21.20
N ALA A 79 13.58 -21.16 -22.17
CA ALA A 79 12.67 -21.99 -22.96
C ALA A 79 13.43 -23.04 -23.79
N GLY A 80 14.60 -22.67 -24.32
CA GLY A 80 15.55 -23.59 -24.94
C GLY A 80 16.04 -24.65 -23.96
N LEU A 81 16.46 -24.26 -22.75
CA LEU A 81 16.86 -25.17 -21.68
C LEU A 81 15.72 -26.14 -21.32
N GLN A 82 14.50 -25.66 -21.17
CA GLN A 82 13.32 -26.49 -20.91
C GLN A 82 13.07 -27.51 -22.03
N ARG A 83 13.27 -27.14 -23.29
CA ARG A 83 13.12 -28.04 -24.44
C ARG A 83 14.11 -29.21 -24.39
N TYR A 84 15.37 -28.96 -24.02
CA TYR A 84 16.43 -29.97 -24.04
C TYR A 84 16.64 -30.71 -22.72
N ALA A 85 16.34 -30.08 -21.58
CA ALA A 85 16.54 -30.63 -20.24
C ALA A 85 15.25 -30.92 -19.46
N GLY A 86 14.12 -30.31 -19.80
CA GLY A 86 12.90 -30.35 -18.97
C GLY A 86 12.40 -31.76 -18.67
N GLY A 87 12.41 -32.67 -19.65
CA GLY A 87 12.05 -34.07 -19.43
C GLY A 87 13.01 -34.81 -18.48
N ALA A 88 14.31 -34.49 -18.54
CA ALA A 88 15.30 -35.07 -17.63
C ALA A 88 15.16 -34.48 -16.22
N LEU A 89 14.96 -33.17 -16.10
CA LEU A 89 14.73 -32.49 -14.81
C LEU A 89 13.47 -33.03 -14.12
N LYS A 90 12.38 -33.25 -14.86
CA LYS A 90 11.17 -33.87 -14.33
C LYS A 90 11.39 -35.33 -13.88
N ALA A 91 12.22 -36.09 -14.58
CA ALA A 91 12.57 -37.44 -14.14
C ALA A 91 13.42 -37.41 -12.86
N LEU A 92 14.39 -36.50 -12.79
CA LEU A 92 15.29 -36.34 -11.64
C LEU A 92 14.60 -35.75 -10.42
N SER A 93 13.52 -34.98 -10.58
CA SER A 93 12.77 -34.40 -9.45
C SER A 93 12.10 -35.46 -8.56
N HIS A 94 12.00 -36.71 -9.03
CA HIS A 94 11.55 -37.85 -8.22
C HIS A 94 12.65 -38.46 -7.33
N LEU A 95 13.89 -37.93 -7.38
CA LEU A 95 15.01 -38.35 -6.54
C LEU A 95 15.15 -37.46 -5.29
N ASP A 96 14.02 -37.10 -4.69
CA ASP A 96 13.91 -36.20 -3.53
C ASP A 96 14.51 -36.80 -2.23
N GLY A 97 14.58 -38.13 -2.14
CA GLY A 97 15.18 -38.84 -1.00
C GLY A 97 16.72 -38.80 -0.92
N LEU A 98 17.43 -38.20 -1.89
CA LEU A 98 18.89 -38.11 -1.85
C LEU A 98 19.35 -37.03 -0.86
N PRO A 99 20.19 -37.34 0.14
CA PRO A 99 20.70 -36.33 1.07
C PRO A 99 21.44 -35.21 0.34
N ALA A 100 21.18 -33.96 0.71
CA ALA A 100 21.72 -32.71 0.13
C ALA A 100 21.36 -32.42 -1.34
N LEU A 101 21.16 -33.42 -2.19
CA LEU A 101 20.82 -33.24 -3.61
C LEU A 101 19.31 -33.25 -3.87
N GLY A 102 18.55 -34.00 -3.08
CA GLY A 102 17.11 -34.20 -3.23
C GLY A 102 16.31 -32.90 -3.31
N PRO A 103 16.46 -31.96 -2.36
CA PRO A 103 15.77 -30.66 -2.41
C PRO A 103 16.08 -29.84 -3.67
N ASN A 104 17.33 -29.89 -4.15
CA ASN A 104 17.73 -29.17 -5.36
C ASN A 104 17.14 -29.82 -6.62
N LEU A 105 17.11 -31.16 -6.69
CA LEU A 105 16.54 -31.89 -7.81
C LEU A 105 15.02 -31.76 -7.88
N SER A 106 14.32 -31.78 -6.74
CA SER A 106 12.87 -31.58 -6.68
C SER A 106 12.47 -30.15 -7.06
N ALA A 107 13.26 -29.15 -6.66
CA ALA A 107 13.01 -27.74 -7.00
C ALA A 107 13.37 -27.38 -8.46
N ALA A 108 14.32 -28.08 -9.09
CA ALA A 108 14.86 -27.74 -10.41
C ALA A 108 13.81 -27.46 -11.51
N PRO A 109 12.80 -28.33 -11.77
CA PRO A 109 11.79 -28.04 -12.79
C PRO A 109 10.93 -26.81 -12.44
N HIS A 110 10.70 -26.55 -11.15
CA HIS A 110 9.93 -25.40 -10.69
C HIS A 110 10.72 -24.09 -10.78
N LEU A 111 12.00 -24.11 -10.43
CA LEU A 111 12.92 -22.98 -10.60
C LEU A 111 13.07 -22.59 -12.08
N LEU A 112 13.18 -23.57 -12.98
CA LEU A 112 13.22 -23.31 -14.41
C LEU A 112 11.90 -22.70 -14.91
N GLN A 113 10.76 -23.21 -14.45
CA GLN A 113 9.45 -22.62 -14.76
C GLN A 113 9.35 -21.19 -14.24
N MET A 114 9.77 -20.92 -13.01
CA MET A 114 9.80 -19.57 -12.43
C MET A 114 10.63 -18.63 -13.30
N GLY A 115 11.84 -19.03 -13.68
CA GLY A 115 12.71 -18.21 -14.54
C GLY A 115 12.05 -17.86 -15.88
N ILE A 116 11.45 -18.85 -16.56
CA ILE A 116 10.75 -18.65 -17.84
C ILE A 116 9.62 -17.65 -17.68
N GLU A 117 8.78 -17.84 -16.68
CA GLU A 117 7.58 -17.02 -16.47
C GLU A 117 7.91 -15.61 -15.98
N LEU A 118 8.91 -15.45 -15.10
CA LEU A 118 9.36 -14.12 -14.64
C LEU A 118 10.02 -13.33 -15.77
N SER A 119 10.86 -13.98 -16.59
CA SER A 119 11.47 -13.32 -17.74
C SER A 119 10.43 -12.88 -18.78
N TYR A 120 9.40 -13.70 -19.00
CA TYR A 120 8.30 -13.36 -19.90
C TYR A 120 7.41 -12.25 -19.33
N ALA A 121 7.08 -12.32 -18.03
CA ALA A 121 6.33 -11.29 -17.34
C ALA A 121 7.03 -9.94 -17.44
N GLY A 122 8.33 -9.90 -17.14
CA GLY A 122 9.15 -8.70 -17.26
C GLY A 122 9.23 -8.18 -18.70
N GLU A 123 9.42 -9.07 -19.69
CA GLU A 123 9.43 -8.68 -21.11
C GLU A 123 8.13 -7.97 -21.51
N ARG A 124 6.97 -8.56 -21.20
CA ARG A 124 5.66 -7.99 -21.52
C ARG A 124 5.40 -6.70 -20.75
N ALA A 125 5.79 -6.65 -19.47
CA ALA A 125 5.67 -5.44 -18.66
C ALA A 125 6.52 -4.29 -19.21
N CYS A 126 7.76 -4.55 -19.64
CA CYS A 126 8.60 -3.52 -20.26
C CYS A 126 7.98 -2.99 -21.57
N LEU A 127 7.43 -3.87 -22.41
CA LEU A 127 6.75 -3.47 -23.64
C LEU A 127 5.51 -2.60 -23.35
N ALA A 128 4.72 -2.98 -22.35
CA ALA A 128 3.53 -2.23 -21.95
C ALA A 128 3.84 -0.88 -21.29
N ALA A 129 4.93 -0.82 -20.51
CA ALA A 129 5.34 0.37 -19.78
C ALA A 129 6.12 1.38 -20.64
N GLN A 130 6.74 0.96 -21.75
CA GLN A 130 7.55 1.86 -22.56
C GLN A 130 6.78 3.09 -23.05
N PRO A 131 5.55 2.98 -23.63
CA PRO A 131 4.79 4.16 -24.04
C PRO A 131 4.43 5.09 -22.89
N ILE A 132 4.20 4.55 -21.69
CA ILE A 132 3.91 5.32 -20.47
C ILE A 132 5.15 6.11 -20.05
N LEU A 133 6.32 5.49 -20.13
CA LEU A 133 7.60 6.13 -19.85
C LEU A 133 7.88 7.24 -20.84
N ASP A 134 7.64 7.02 -22.14
CA ASP A 134 7.81 8.03 -23.18
C ASP A 134 6.92 9.27 -22.93
N ASP A 135 5.67 9.04 -22.49
CA ASP A 135 4.73 10.10 -22.10
C ASP A 135 5.19 10.89 -20.86
N PHE A 136 5.88 10.23 -19.93
CA PHE A 136 6.44 10.83 -18.72
C PHE A 136 7.72 11.64 -19.02
N LEU A 137 8.60 11.13 -19.88
CA LEU A 137 9.83 11.79 -20.30
C LEU A 137 9.59 12.96 -21.28
N GLY A 138 8.35 13.12 -21.77
CA GLY A 138 8.01 14.16 -22.74
C GLY A 138 8.57 13.88 -24.14
N GLU A 139 8.90 12.62 -24.44
CA GLU A 139 9.39 12.18 -25.74
C GLU A 139 8.25 11.91 -26.75
N SER A 140 7.02 11.83 -26.24
CA SER A 140 5.80 11.75 -27.04
C SER A 140 5.50 13.03 -27.82
N THR A 141 4.71 12.90 -28.89
CA THR A 141 4.22 14.06 -29.65
C THR A 141 3.45 15.05 -28.75
N PRO A 142 3.62 16.37 -28.95
CA PRO A 142 2.86 17.38 -28.21
C PRO A 142 1.37 17.08 -28.26
N SER A 143 0.73 17.06 -27.09
CA SER A 143 -0.69 16.75 -26.93
C SER A 143 -1.32 17.75 -25.96
N GLU A 144 -2.57 18.11 -26.22
CA GLU A 144 -3.39 18.91 -25.29
C GLU A 144 -3.87 18.08 -24.08
N ALA A 145 -3.83 16.75 -24.18
CA ALA A 145 -4.20 15.85 -23.10
C ALA A 145 -3.26 15.96 -21.91
N SER A 146 -3.80 15.91 -20.68
CA SER A 146 -3.00 15.89 -19.46
C SER A 146 -2.11 14.64 -19.35
N LEU A 147 -1.05 14.68 -18.54
CA LEU A 147 -0.21 13.49 -18.33
C LEU A 147 -1.04 12.30 -17.81
N LEU A 148 -1.94 12.53 -16.85
CA LEU A 148 -2.80 11.47 -16.30
C LEU A 148 -3.66 10.82 -17.38
N GLU A 149 -4.23 11.63 -18.28
CA GLU A 149 -5.06 11.16 -19.38
C GLU A 149 -4.26 10.29 -20.36
N ARG A 150 -3.04 10.73 -20.71
CA ARG A 150 -2.15 9.95 -21.58
C ARG A 150 -1.77 8.62 -20.94
N VAL A 151 -1.33 8.65 -19.67
CA VAL A 151 -0.97 7.46 -18.90
C VAL A 151 -2.15 6.48 -18.81
N ALA A 152 -3.35 6.96 -18.50
CA ALA A 152 -4.56 6.13 -18.47
C ALA A 152 -4.87 5.51 -19.84
N GLY A 153 -4.74 6.30 -20.91
CA GLY A 153 -4.91 5.85 -22.29
C GLY A 153 -3.92 4.75 -22.66
N GLN A 154 -2.64 4.89 -22.29
CA GLN A 154 -1.62 3.86 -22.53
C GLN A 154 -1.87 2.60 -21.72
N LEU A 155 -2.23 2.72 -20.43
CA LEU A 155 -2.60 1.57 -19.60
C LEU A 155 -3.77 0.79 -20.24
N ALA A 156 -4.78 1.49 -20.74
CA ALA A 156 -5.91 0.88 -21.44
C ALA A 156 -5.49 0.25 -22.78
N ALA A 157 -4.69 0.93 -23.58
CA ALA A 157 -4.23 0.45 -24.88
C ALA A 157 -3.32 -0.80 -24.77
N GLN A 158 -2.50 -0.86 -23.72
CA GLN A 158 -1.57 -1.96 -23.47
C GLN A 158 -2.14 -3.08 -22.59
N GLN A 159 -3.47 -3.10 -22.36
CA GLN A 159 -4.14 -4.16 -21.59
C GLN A 159 -3.77 -5.60 -21.97
N PRO A 160 -3.67 -5.97 -23.27
CA PRO A 160 -3.28 -7.34 -23.63
C PRO A 160 -1.89 -7.73 -23.13
N ASP A 161 -0.96 -6.78 -23.06
CA ASP A 161 0.38 -6.98 -22.57
C ASP A 161 0.42 -7.07 -21.04
N TRP A 162 -0.30 -6.18 -20.35
CA TRP A 162 -0.45 -6.22 -18.89
C TRP A 162 -1.09 -7.52 -18.41
N ALA A 163 -2.15 -7.98 -19.09
CA ALA A 163 -2.80 -9.25 -18.78
C ALA A 163 -1.86 -10.46 -18.98
N ARG A 164 -1.04 -10.46 -20.04
CA ARG A 164 -0.03 -11.51 -20.27
C ARG A 164 1.06 -11.48 -19.19
N ALA A 165 1.52 -10.28 -18.82
CA ALA A 165 2.53 -10.10 -17.77
C ALA A 165 2.01 -10.59 -16.41
N GLN A 166 0.79 -10.20 -16.04
CA GLN A 166 0.12 -10.63 -14.82
C GLN A 166 -0.05 -12.15 -14.78
N GLN A 167 -0.57 -12.75 -15.86
CA GLN A 167 -0.76 -14.20 -15.92
C GLN A 167 0.56 -14.97 -15.76
N ALA A 168 1.64 -14.46 -16.37
CA ALA A 168 2.96 -15.07 -16.25
C ALA A 168 3.53 -14.90 -14.83
N ALA A 169 3.40 -13.73 -14.21
CA ALA A 169 3.76 -13.52 -12.82
C ALA A 169 3.02 -14.49 -11.87
N GLU A 170 1.71 -14.69 -12.07
CA GLU A 170 0.94 -15.66 -11.29
C GLU A 170 1.42 -17.11 -11.50
N ARG A 171 1.75 -17.50 -12.74
CA ARG A 171 2.34 -18.83 -13.00
C ARG A 171 3.71 -19.00 -12.33
N ALA A 172 4.51 -17.94 -12.24
CA ALA A 172 5.78 -17.96 -11.51
C ALA A 172 5.57 -18.13 -10.00
N ILE A 173 4.62 -17.39 -9.41
CA ILE A 173 4.31 -17.51 -7.98
C ILE A 173 3.73 -18.89 -7.66
N ALA A 174 2.81 -19.39 -8.48
CA ALA A 174 2.30 -20.75 -8.36
C ALA A 174 3.38 -21.83 -8.54
N ALA A 175 4.46 -21.57 -9.28
CA ALA A 175 5.60 -22.47 -9.37
C ALA A 175 6.47 -22.41 -8.11
N ARG A 176 6.64 -21.23 -7.50
CA ARG A 176 7.36 -21.03 -6.23
C ARG A 176 6.74 -21.81 -5.08
N GLU A 177 5.42 -21.88 -5.02
CA GLU A 177 4.66 -22.57 -3.96
C GLU A 177 4.80 -24.11 -4.02
N ARG A 178 5.33 -24.67 -5.12
CA ARG A 178 5.45 -26.13 -5.30
C ARG A 178 6.65 -26.77 -4.63
N PHE A 179 7.57 -25.99 -4.06
CA PHE A 179 8.77 -26.53 -3.42
C PHE A 179 9.17 -25.70 -2.20
N SER A 180 9.88 -26.34 -1.25
CA SER A 180 10.44 -25.68 -0.08
C SER A 180 11.80 -25.06 -0.40
N ALA A 181 12.10 -23.91 0.21
CA ALA A 181 13.44 -23.34 0.19
C ALA A 181 14.40 -24.08 1.14
N GLU A 182 13.86 -24.90 2.05
CA GLU A 182 14.64 -25.67 3.01
C GLU A 182 15.50 -26.73 2.32
N GLY A 183 16.78 -26.80 2.71
CA GLY A 183 17.74 -27.75 2.14
C GLY A 183 18.20 -27.41 0.72
N LEU A 184 17.78 -26.29 0.13
CA LEU A 184 18.36 -25.79 -1.11
C LEU A 184 19.81 -25.39 -0.93
N HIS A 185 20.61 -25.55 -1.98
CA HIS A 185 21.98 -25.09 -1.99
C HIS A 185 22.03 -23.57 -1.77
N PRO A 186 22.96 -23.02 -0.96
CA PRO A 186 23.00 -21.58 -0.63
C PRO A 186 23.01 -20.63 -1.84
N ARG A 187 23.63 -21.06 -2.95
CA ARG A 187 23.63 -20.31 -4.23
C ARG A 187 22.24 -20.14 -4.87
N LEU A 188 21.27 -20.96 -4.48
CA LEU A 188 19.87 -20.85 -4.89
C LEU A 188 19.02 -20.22 -3.79
N ALA A 189 19.22 -20.64 -2.54
CA ALA A 189 18.42 -20.16 -1.41
C ALA A 189 18.50 -18.64 -1.20
N GLY A 190 19.71 -18.05 -1.31
CA GLY A 190 19.90 -16.61 -1.12
C GLY A 190 19.13 -15.75 -2.13
N PRO A 191 19.37 -15.91 -3.45
CA PRO A 191 18.61 -15.21 -4.48
C PRO A 191 17.10 -15.51 -4.44
N LEU A 192 16.70 -16.73 -4.09
CA LEU A 192 15.29 -17.09 -3.95
C LEU A 192 14.62 -16.31 -2.81
N ALA A 193 15.28 -16.15 -1.66
CA ALA A 193 14.74 -15.35 -0.56
C ALA A 193 14.57 -13.86 -0.93
N GLN A 194 15.50 -13.31 -1.72
CA GLN A 194 15.36 -11.95 -2.25
C GLN A 194 14.18 -11.85 -3.22
N LEU A 195 14.01 -12.83 -4.11
CA LEU A 195 12.88 -12.91 -5.01
C LEU A 195 11.56 -13.04 -4.25
N ASP A 196 11.49 -13.89 -3.22
CA ASP A 196 10.30 -14.09 -2.39
C ASP A 196 9.82 -12.78 -1.75
N ALA A 197 10.74 -11.92 -1.34
CA ALA A 197 10.40 -10.59 -0.82
C ALA A 197 9.81 -9.64 -1.88
N LEU A 198 10.11 -9.87 -3.17
CA LEU A 198 9.64 -9.06 -4.29
C LEU A 198 8.37 -9.59 -4.97
N LEU A 199 8.05 -10.89 -4.81
CA LEU A 199 6.87 -11.50 -5.44
C LEU A 199 5.54 -10.78 -5.10
N PRO A 200 5.27 -10.36 -3.84
CA PRO A 200 4.06 -9.60 -3.53
C PRO A 200 3.97 -8.29 -4.29
N TRP A 201 5.10 -7.58 -4.44
CA TRP A 201 5.18 -6.32 -5.18
C TRP A 201 5.02 -6.52 -6.69
N LEU A 202 5.61 -7.59 -7.24
CA LEU A 202 5.40 -7.96 -8.64
C LEU A 202 3.92 -8.23 -8.92
N ARG A 203 3.27 -9.08 -8.08
CA ARG A 203 1.84 -9.38 -8.18
C ARG A 203 1.00 -8.12 -8.11
N ALA A 204 1.27 -7.25 -7.13
CA ALA A 204 0.53 -6.01 -6.96
C ALA A 204 0.74 -5.04 -8.12
N GLY A 205 1.98 -4.85 -8.59
CA GLY A 205 2.28 -3.99 -9.73
C GLY A 205 1.59 -4.45 -11.01
N MET A 206 1.61 -5.75 -11.31
CA MET A 206 0.93 -6.30 -12.49
C MET A 206 -0.59 -6.20 -12.37
N THR A 207 -1.14 -6.49 -11.18
CA THR A 207 -2.58 -6.37 -10.92
C THR A 207 -3.03 -4.92 -11.03
N GLY A 208 -2.27 -3.99 -10.44
CA GLY A 208 -2.48 -2.56 -10.49
C GLY A 208 -2.53 -2.05 -11.92
N ALA A 209 -1.58 -2.44 -12.76
CA ALA A 209 -1.58 -2.03 -14.17
C ALA A 209 -2.82 -2.53 -14.95
N VAL A 210 -3.32 -3.72 -14.63
CA VAL A 210 -4.54 -4.29 -15.24
C VAL A 210 -5.81 -3.58 -14.75
N VAL A 211 -5.91 -3.23 -13.46
CA VAL A 211 -7.13 -2.59 -12.92
C VAL A 211 -7.13 -1.07 -13.04
N ALA A 212 -5.96 -0.44 -13.20
CA ALA A 212 -5.82 1.01 -13.19
C ALA A 212 -6.72 1.72 -14.22
N PRO A 213 -6.90 1.26 -15.47
CA PRO A 213 -7.83 1.91 -16.40
C PRO A 213 -9.26 2.02 -15.88
N GLU A 214 -9.77 0.96 -15.24
CA GLU A 214 -11.11 0.99 -14.65
C GLU A 214 -11.20 1.93 -13.46
N LEU A 215 -10.17 1.97 -12.61
CA LEU A 215 -10.08 2.91 -11.49
C LEU A 215 -9.94 4.37 -11.96
N LEU A 216 -9.36 4.59 -13.14
CA LEU A 216 -9.22 5.90 -13.78
C LEU A 216 -10.45 6.28 -14.64
N GLY A 217 -11.50 5.46 -14.61
CA GLY A 217 -12.77 5.75 -15.27
C GLY A 217 -12.81 5.48 -16.77
N ALA A 218 -12.11 4.45 -17.25
CA ALA A 218 -12.16 4.03 -18.65
C ALA A 218 -13.57 3.65 -19.13
N SER A 219 -14.38 3.02 -18.26
CA SER A 219 -15.75 2.60 -18.57
C SER A 219 -16.85 3.56 -18.06
N GLY A 220 -16.47 4.70 -17.47
CA GLY A 220 -17.38 5.70 -16.91
C GLY A 220 -16.79 6.41 -15.70
N PRO A 221 -17.46 7.44 -15.15
CA PRO A 221 -16.96 8.18 -13.98
C PRO A 221 -16.73 7.27 -12.77
N ARG A 222 -15.56 7.43 -12.13
CA ARG A 222 -15.23 6.84 -10.83
C ARG A 222 -15.11 7.91 -9.77
N ARG A 223 -15.70 7.69 -8.61
CA ARG A 223 -15.73 8.65 -7.50
C ARG A 223 -15.01 8.10 -6.29
N TYR A 224 -14.11 8.86 -5.71
CA TYR A 224 -13.35 8.49 -4.54
C TYR A 224 -13.59 9.50 -3.42
N LEU A 225 -14.04 9.01 -2.28
CA LEU A 225 -14.16 9.82 -1.07
C LEU A 225 -12.76 9.96 -0.45
N VAL A 226 -12.30 11.19 -0.25
CA VAL A 226 -11.01 11.49 0.37
C VAL A 226 -11.25 12.05 1.77
N LEU A 227 -10.73 11.37 2.79
CA LEU A 227 -10.92 11.72 4.19
C LEU A 227 -9.60 12.29 4.75
N ALA A 228 -9.58 13.58 5.09
CA ALA A 228 -8.45 14.18 5.79
C ALA A 228 -8.62 14.02 7.30
N GLN A 229 -7.68 13.33 7.92
CA GLN A 229 -7.75 12.93 9.32
C GLN A 229 -6.76 13.73 10.17
N ASN A 230 -7.26 14.28 11.27
CA ASN A 230 -6.45 14.97 12.26
C ASN A 230 -6.04 14.00 13.37
N SER A 231 -4.77 13.57 13.33
CA SER A 231 -4.20 12.62 14.29
C SER A 231 -3.99 13.19 15.70
N ASP A 232 -4.08 14.51 15.89
CA ASP A 232 -4.09 15.12 17.23
C ASP A 232 -5.41 14.86 17.97
N GLU A 233 -6.46 14.48 17.26
CA GLU A 233 -7.73 14.00 17.83
C GLU A 233 -7.98 12.58 17.35
N LEU A 234 -7.36 11.60 18.03
CA LEU A 234 -7.21 10.26 17.51
C LEU A 234 -8.55 9.52 17.40
N ARG A 235 -8.78 8.93 16.23
CA ARG A 235 -9.77 7.87 15.95
C ARG A 235 -9.02 6.64 15.41
N PRO A 236 -9.60 5.44 15.45
CA PRO A 236 -8.89 4.19 15.16
C PRO A 236 -8.16 4.10 13.83
N THR A 237 -8.61 4.83 12.81
CA THR A 237 -8.06 4.73 11.45
C THR A 237 -7.09 5.85 11.09
N GLY A 238 -6.76 6.75 12.02
CA GLY A 238 -5.74 7.79 11.82
C GLY A 238 -6.06 9.11 12.53
N GLY A 239 -7.33 9.44 12.75
CA GLY A 239 -7.72 10.70 13.39
C GLY A 239 -9.16 11.11 13.10
N TYR A 240 -9.63 12.15 13.77
CA TYR A 240 -10.92 12.78 13.49
C TYR A 240 -10.97 13.30 12.05
N ILE A 241 -12.05 13.03 11.32
CA ILE A 241 -12.18 13.45 9.92
C ILE A 241 -12.54 14.94 9.92
N SER A 242 -11.57 15.80 9.63
CA SER A 242 -11.76 17.25 9.60
C SER A 242 -12.12 17.80 8.23
N GLY A 243 -11.79 17.07 7.16
CA GLY A 243 -12.08 17.46 5.79
C GLY A 243 -12.49 16.26 4.96
N ILE A 244 -13.43 16.50 4.04
CA ILE A 244 -13.98 15.50 3.15
C ILE A 244 -13.90 16.05 1.72
N GLY A 245 -13.30 15.26 0.84
CA GLY A 245 -13.22 15.55 -0.58
C GLY A 245 -13.87 14.48 -1.44
N LEU A 246 -14.35 14.89 -2.61
CA LEU A 246 -14.85 13.99 -3.64
C LEU A 246 -14.02 14.16 -4.90
N LEU A 247 -13.21 13.15 -5.22
CA LEU A 247 -12.46 13.08 -6.47
C LEU A 247 -13.27 12.29 -7.50
N THR A 248 -13.59 12.91 -8.64
CA THR A 248 -14.21 12.24 -9.78
C THR A 248 -13.19 12.10 -10.92
N LEU A 249 -12.93 10.87 -11.33
CA LEU A 249 -12.09 10.51 -12.46
C LEU A 249 -12.93 9.99 -13.61
N GLU A 250 -12.67 10.48 -14.82
CA GLU A 250 -13.34 10.00 -16.03
C GLU A 250 -12.35 9.99 -17.19
N GLN A 251 -12.19 8.84 -17.84
CA GLN A 251 -11.26 8.65 -18.96
C GLN A 251 -9.82 9.14 -18.65
N GLY A 252 -9.35 8.93 -17.41
CA GLY A 252 -8.04 9.41 -16.99
C GLY A 252 -7.93 10.92 -16.76
N ARG A 253 -9.05 11.65 -16.69
CA ARG A 253 -9.09 13.07 -16.34
C ARG A 253 -9.69 13.25 -14.96
N ILE A 254 -9.25 14.29 -14.25
CA ILE A 254 -9.95 14.79 -13.07
C ILE A 254 -11.16 15.58 -13.58
N ALA A 255 -12.31 14.93 -13.61
CA ALA A 255 -13.57 15.51 -14.06
C ALA A 255 -14.21 16.42 -12.99
N GLY A 256 -13.88 16.17 -11.73
CA GLY A 256 -14.30 17.02 -10.61
C GLY A 256 -13.45 16.73 -9.38
N LEU A 257 -13.16 17.79 -8.63
CA LEU A 257 -12.56 17.69 -7.31
C LEU A 257 -13.28 18.72 -6.44
N SER A 258 -13.85 18.25 -5.34
CA SER A 258 -14.28 19.12 -4.26
C SER A 258 -13.55 18.71 -2.99
N PHE A 259 -13.29 19.70 -2.14
CA PHE A 259 -12.76 19.47 -0.80
C PHE A 259 -13.40 20.51 0.12
N ALA A 260 -13.98 20.05 1.21
CA ALA A 260 -14.67 20.90 2.15
C ALA A 260 -14.42 20.44 3.58
N ASP A 261 -14.68 21.35 4.52
CA ASP A 261 -14.79 21.02 5.92
C ASP A 261 -15.85 19.92 6.16
N SER A 262 -15.56 19.01 7.09
CA SER A 262 -16.42 17.84 7.33
C SER A 262 -17.86 18.19 7.71
N TYR A 263 -18.11 19.37 8.28
CA TYR A 263 -19.47 19.79 8.67
C TYR A 263 -20.31 20.27 7.47
N ALA A 264 -19.69 20.54 6.32
CA ALA A 264 -20.36 21.05 5.13
C ALA A 264 -21.07 19.96 4.32
N VAL A 265 -20.82 18.68 4.63
CA VAL A 265 -21.36 17.54 3.86
C VAL A 265 -22.50 16.81 4.58
N ASP A 266 -22.88 17.22 5.78
CA ASP A 266 -23.92 16.55 6.57
C ASP A 266 -25.32 17.17 6.27
N ASP A 267 -26.36 16.36 6.02
CA ASP A 267 -27.76 16.80 5.96
C ASP A 267 -28.47 16.45 7.27
N LEU A 268 -28.46 17.40 8.22
CA LEU A 268 -29.05 17.20 9.56
C LEU A 268 -30.58 16.99 9.55
N THR A 269 -31.24 17.05 8.39
CA THR A 269 -32.66 16.72 8.24
C THR A 269 -32.91 15.25 7.87
N ALA A 270 -31.89 14.53 7.42
CA ALA A 270 -31.96 13.12 7.10
C ALA A 270 -32.04 12.24 8.35
N ASP A 271 -32.74 11.11 8.24
CA ASP A 271 -32.88 10.13 9.33
C ASP A 271 -31.63 9.25 9.42
N HIS A 272 -30.70 9.66 10.28
CA HIS A 272 -29.43 8.99 10.46
C HIS A 272 -29.58 7.73 11.32
N PRO A 273 -28.76 6.69 11.05
CA PRO A 273 -28.71 5.51 11.91
C PRO A 273 -28.20 5.85 13.31
N ASP A 274 -28.56 5.02 14.28
CA ASP A 274 -28.00 5.09 15.63
C ASP A 274 -26.46 4.95 15.59
N PRO A 275 -25.70 5.80 16.30
CA PRO A 275 -24.26 5.64 16.45
C PRO A 275 -23.91 4.33 17.18
N PRO A 276 -22.66 3.84 17.03
CA PRO A 276 -22.15 2.74 17.83
C PRO A 276 -22.39 2.96 19.33
N ALA A 277 -22.86 1.94 20.04
CA ALA A 277 -23.25 2.08 21.45
C ALA A 277 -22.16 2.69 22.33
N ALA A 278 -20.90 2.27 22.16
CA ALA A 278 -19.76 2.83 22.89
C ALA A 278 -19.49 4.31 22.56
N MET A 279 -19.78 4.75 21.33
CA MET A 279 -19.70 6.16 20.95
C MET A 279 -20.78 6.97 21.66
N ARG A 280 -22.04 6.49 21.66
CA ARG A 280 -23.13 7.13 22.42
C ARG A 280 -22.81 7.18 23.92
N GLU A 281 -22.38 6.07 24.50
CA GLU A 281 -22.07 5.94 25.92
C GLU A 281 -20.91 6.85 26.35
N HIS A 282 -19.80 6.82 25.62
CA HIS A 282 -18.59 7.51 26.04
C HIS A 282 -18.53 8.94 25.53
N MET A 283 -19.09 9.26 24.36
CA MET A 283 -19.02 10.61 23.79
C MET A 283 -20.33 11.39 23.95
N GLY A 284 -21.47 10.74 24.16
CA GLY A 284 -22.76 11.42 24.18
C GLY A 284 -23.23 11.88 22.80
N ILE A 285 -22.76 11.22 21.74
CA ILE A 285 -23.19 11.48 20.36
C ILE A 285 -24.50 10.72 20.12
N ASP A 286 -25.56 11.45 19.79
CA ASP A 286 -26.86 10.87 19.42
C ASP A 286 -27.05 10.74 17.91
N LEU A 287 -26.42 11.63 17.13
CA LEU A 287 -26.50 11.67 15.67
C LEU A 287 -25.17 11.20 15.07
N TRP A 288 -25.18 10.11 14.31
CA TRP A 288 -23.97 9.55 13.73
C TRP A 288 -23.68 10.15 12.36
N LEU A 289 -22.64 10.98 12.26
CA LEU A 289 -22.28 11.72 11.06
C LEU A 289 -20.99 11.20 10.42
N THR A 290 -20.78 11.53 9.14
CA THR A 290 -19.63 11.07 8.35
C THR A 290 -18.29 11.36 9.04
N LYS A 291 -18.18 12.49 9.74
CA LYS A 291 -16.96 12.92 10.44
C LYS A 291 -16.50 12.02 11.61
N ASP A 292 -17.43 11.25 12.18
CA ASP A 292 -17.17 10.29 13.27
C ASP A 292 -17.38 8.82 12.81
N ALA A 293 -17.61 8.60 11.51
CA ALA A 293 -17.90 7.29 10.94
C ALA A 293 -16.70 6.33 10.95
N ASN A 294 -15.48 6.85 11.15
CA ASN A 294 -14.27 6.05 11.23
C ASN A 294 -14.00 5.41 12.61
N TRP A 295 -15.06 5.01 13.30
CA TRP A 295 -15.06 4.46 14.67
C TRP A 295 -14.50 3.03 14.78
N PHE A 296 -14.49 2.27 13.68
CA PHE A 296 -14.03 0.89 13.66
C PHE A 296 -12.52 0.82 13.35
N PRO A 297 -11.73 0.01 14.07
CA PRO A 297 -10.32 -0.18 13.75
C PRO A 297 -10.11 -0.92 12.43
N ASP A 298 -11.09 -1.69 11.97
CA ASP A 298 -11.09 -2.24 10.62
C ASP A 298 -11.41 -1.12 9.63
N PHE A 299 -10.40 -0.61 8.92
CA PHE A 299 -10.61 0.50 8.00
C PHE A 299 -11.62 0.19 6.89
N PRO A 300 -11.71 -1.01 6.29
CA PRO A 300 -12.77 -1.29 5.33
C PRO A 300 -14.18 -1.15 5.92
N ALA A 301 -14.40 -1.53 7.19
CA ALA A 301 -15.66 -1.29 7.88
C ALA A 301 -15.94 0.20 8.08
N SER A 302 -14.93 0.96 8.54
CA SER A 302 -15.01 2.42 8.70
C SER A 302 -15.22 3.15 7.36
N ALA A 303 -14.54 2.72 6.29
CA ALA A 303 -14.67 3.28 4.95
C ALA A 303 -16.08 3.09 4.39
N ARG A 304 -16.67 1.90 4.57
CA ARG A 304 -18.07 1.66 4.20
C ARG A 304 -19.02 2.54 5.01
N ALA A 305 -18.83 2.64 6.33
CA ALA A 305 -19.65 3.53 7.15
C ALA A 305 -19.56 5.00 6.69
N CYS A 306 -18.35 5.48 6.36
CA CYS A 306 -18.16 6.82 5.81
C CYS A 306 -18.88 6.99 4.45
N ALA A 307 -18.75 6.02 3.55
CA ALA A 307 -19.39 6.06 2.24
C ALA A 307 -20.92 6.01 2.33
N ASP A 308 -21.46 5.17 3.22
CA ASP A 308 -22.90 5.01 3.43
C ASP A 308 -23.53 6.28 4.02
N LEU A 309 -22.88 6.89 5.03
CA LEU A 309 -23.33 8.16 5.61
C LEU A 309 -23.19 9.32 4.63
N TYR A 310 -22.07 9.39 3.90
CA TYR A 310 -21.90 10.39 2.84
C TYR A 310 -22.97 10.25 1.75
N TYR A 311 -23.33 9.02 1.37
CA TYR A 311 -24.42 8.79 0.41
C TYR A 311 -25.78 9.23 0.97
N LEU A 312 -26.03 9.00 2.26
CA LEU A 312 -27.25 9.44 2.93
C LEU A 312 -27.39 10.97 2.90
N ASP A 313 -26.29 11.70 3.10
CA ASP A 313 -26.32 13.17 3.15
C ASP A 313 -26.20 13.85 1.78
N GLN A 314 -25.48 13.24 0.83
CA GLN A 314 -25.11 13.87 -0.45
C GLN A 314 -25.70 13.17 -1.68
N GLU A 315 -26.45 12.08 -1.49
CA GLU A 315 -27.01 11.22 -2.54
C GLU A 315 -25.98 10.78 -3.60
N THR A 316 -24.70 10.72 -3.21
CA THR A 316 -23.56 10.52 -4.11
C THR A 316 -22.80 9.24 -3.76
N ALA A 317 -22.96 8.21 -4.59
CA ALA A 317 -22.23 6.95 -4.42
C ALA A 317 -20.75 7.10 -4.83
N VAL A 318 -19.89 6.31 -4.20
CA VAL A 318 -18.43 6.29 -4.42
C VAL A 318 -17.92 4.88 -4.71
N ASP A 319 -16.85 4.77 -5.50
CA ASP A 319 -16.18 3.53 -5.90
C ASP A 319 -15.03 3.13 -4.95
N GLY A 320 -14.63 4.04 -4.06
CA GLY A 320 -13.63 3.79 -3.04
C GLY A 320 -13.48 4.95 -2.05
N VAL A 321 -12.70 4.71 -1.01
CA VAL A 321 -12.40 5.68 0.05
C VAL A 321 -10.91 5.67 0.32
N VAL A 322 -10.30 6.86 0.36
CA VAL A 322 -8.91 7.08 0.74
C VAL A 322 -8.90 7.95 1.99
N ALA A 323 -8.29 7.49 3.06
CA ALA A 323 -8.04 8.31 4.25
C ALA A 323 -6.57 8.66 4.32
N ALA A 324 -6.25 9.89 4.72
CA ALA A 324 -4.87 10.35 4.91
C ALA A 324 -4.78 11.27 6.14
N ASP A 325 -3.78 11.04 6.98
CA ASP A 325 -3.54 11.85 8.18
C ASP A 325 -2.63 13.06 7.91
N LEU A 326 -2.39 13.86 8.96
CA LEU A 326 -1.51 15.04 8.89
C LEU A 326 -0.07 14.70 8.49
N VAL A 327 0.43 13.52 8.86
CA VAL A 327 1.79 13.09 8.51
C VAL A 327 1.87 12.75 7.03
N ALA A 328 0.85 12.07 6.47
CA ALA A 328 0.76 11.84 5.04
C ALA A 328 0.79 13.14 4.24
N LEU A 329 0.02 14.15 4.67
CA LEU A 329 0.02 15.47 4.04
C LEU A 329 1.40 16.13 4.10
N GLN A 330 2.05 16.11 5.27
CA GLN A 330 3.38 16.67 5.45
C GLN A 330 4.41 16.02 4.50
N MET A 331 4.43 14.67 4.47
CA MET A 331 5.32 13.91 3.60
C MET A 331 5.04 14.21 2.11
N LEU A 332 3.78 14.34 1.72
CA LEU A 332 3.39 14.63 0.34
C LEU A 332 3.87 16.02 -0.09
N VAL A 333 3.67 17.05 0.75
CA VAL A 333 4.14 18.40 0.48
C VAL A 333 5.67 18.44 0.38
N GLU A 334 6.39 17.71 1.23
CA GLU A 334 7.86 17.57 1.13
C GLU A 334 8.32 16.94 -0.20
N ALA A 335 7.55 15.98 -0.73
CA ALA A 335 7.87 15.31 -1.98
C ALA A 335 7.52 16.15 -3.22
N VAL A 336 6.41 16.87 -3.19
CA VAL A 336 5.94 17.75 -4.28
C VAL A 336 6.77 19.05 -4.36
N GLY A 337 7.36 19.45 -3.23
CA GLY A 337 8.20 20.65 -3.11
C GLY A 337 7.39 21.88 -2.66
N PRO A 338 8.07 23.01 -2.46
CA PRO A 338 7.45 24.22 -1.92
C PRO A 338 6.28 24.73 -2.79
N LEU A 339 5.21 25.17 -2.12
CA LEU A 339 3.95 25.60 -2.72
C LEU A 339 3.70 27.08 -2.40
N ARG A 340 3.25 27.84 -3.40
CA ARG A 340 2.76 29.21 -3.20
C ARG A 340 1.24 29.22 -3.35
N LEU A 341 0.56 29.58 -2.27
CA LEU A 341 -0.89 29.70 -2.24
C LEU A 341 -1.27 31.18 -2.40
N GLU A 342 -2.31 31.46 -3.18
CA GLU A 342 -2.78 32.83 -3.39
C GLU A 342 -3.37 33.42 -2.09
N GLY A 343 -2.97 34.63 -1.72
CA GLY A 343 -3.44 35.26 -0.48
C GLY A 343 -2.78 34.74 0.80
N TYR A 344 -1.66 34.03 0.66
CA TYR A 344 -0.79 33.59 1.76
C TYR A 344 0.60 34.20 1.60
N ALA A 345 1.19 34.70 2.69
CA ALA A 345 2.47 35.39 2.66
C ALA A 345 3.66 34.42 2.65
N ALA A 346 3.52 33.27 3.30
CA ALA A 346 4.55 32.25 3.40
C ALA A 346 4.46 31.26 2.24
N GLU A 347 5.62 30.78 1.81
CA GLU A 347 5.72 29.58 0.98
C GLU A 347 5.50 28.36 1.88
N ILE A 348 4.70 27.41 1.44
CA ILE A 348 4.31 26.23 2.21
C ILE A 348 5.16 25.04 1.78
N ASP A 349 5.82 24.38 2.73
CA ASP A 349 6.62 23.17 2.50
C ASP A 349 6.42 22.15 3.64
N GLY A 350 7.10 21.00 3.55
CA GLY A 350 6.98 19.95 4.56
C GLY A 350 7.42 20.36 5.96
N SER A 351 8.22 21.43 6.11
CA SER A 351 8.69 21.90 7.41
C SER A 351 7.70 22.80 8.14
N ASN A 352 6.82 23.50 7.41
CA ASN A 352 5.88 24.46 7.99
C ASN A 352 4.39 24.14 7.78
N VAL A 353 4.02 23.22 6.87
CA VAL A 353 2.62 22.97 6.51
C VAL A 353 1.73 22.70 7.72
N LEU A 354 2.19 21.91 8.69
CA LEU A 354 1.41 21.62 9.90
C LEU A 354 1.23 22.86 10.78
N ALA A 355 2.28 23.67 10.93
CA ALA A 355 2.21 24.92 11.71
C ALA A 355 1.24 25.93 11.06
N GLU A 356 1.23 26.00 9.73
CA GLU A 356 0.32 26.87 8.97
C GLU A 356 -1.13 26.38 9.07
N ILE A 357 -1.39 25.07 8.98
CA ILE A 357 -2.73 24.50 9.25
C ILE A 357 -3.22 24.91 10.63
N GLN A 358 -2.39 24.76 11.66
CA GLN A 358 -2.73 25.11 13.03
C GLN A 358 -2.97 26.62 13.22
N SER A 359 -2.19 27.45 12.52
CA SER A 359 -2.30 28.92 12.54
C SER A 359 -3.59 29.41 11.90
N TYR A 360 -3.92 28.93 10.69
CA TYR A 360 -5.13 29.35 9.96
C TYR A 360 -6.44 28.80 10.54
N TRP A 361 -6.33 27.77 11.38
CA TRP A 361 -7.47 27.22 12.14
C TRP A 361 -7.94 28.16 13.27
N ALA A 362 -7.09 29.06 13.77
CA ALA A 362 -7.47 30.00 14.83
C ALA A 362 -8.36 31.14 14.31
N PRO A 363 -9.39 31.57 15.06
CA PRO A 363 -10.19 32.74 14.69
C PRO A 363 -9.34 34.00 14.82
N LYS A 364 -9.67 35.03 14.03
CA LYS A 364 -9.00 36.33 14.15
C LYS A 364 -9.56 37.10 15.34
N LEU A 365 -8.69 37.46 16.28
CA LEU A 365 -9.06 38.37 17.36
C LEU A 365 -9.44 39.74 16.80
N LYS A 366 -10.48 40.36 17.39
CA LYS A 366 -10.83 41.76 17.09
C LYS A 366 -9.67 42.67 17.51
N PRO A 367 -9.43 43.81 16.83
CA PRO A 367 -8.36 44.72 17.20
C PRO A 367 -8.42 45.12 18.68
N GLY A 368 -7.36 44.80 19.44
CA GLY A 368 -7.26 45.09 20.87
C GLY A 368 -7.86 44.04 21.82
N GLN A 369 -8.51 43.00 21.29
CA GLN A 369 -9.02 41.87 22.08
C GLN A 369 -7.89 40.89 22.41
N THR A 370 -7.86 40.38 23.64
CA THR A 370 -6.96 39.32 24.09
C THR A 370 -7.65 37.95 24.03
N TRP A 371 -6.87 36.87 24.01
CA TRP A 371 -7.43 35.51 24.07
C TRP A 371 -8.21 35.25 25.36
N ALA A 372 -7.81 35.84 26.50
CA ALA A 372 -8.55 35.71 27.76
C ALA A 372 -9.94 36.38 27.69
N GLU A 373 -10.03 37.54 27.05
CA GLU A 373 -11.31 38.21 26.81
C GLU A 373 -12.18 37.44 25.81
N TRP A 374 -11.56 36.82 24.80
CA TRP A 374 -12.26 35.90 23.91
C TRP A 374 -12.79 34.71 24.72
N GLU A 375 -11.96 34.01 25.51
CA GLU A 375 -12.37 32.88 26.35
C GLU A 375 -13.51 33.19 27.33
N ALA A 376 -13.55 34.41 27.86
CA ALA A 376 -14.64 34.84 28.75
C ALA A 376 -16.00 34.97 28.03
N THR A 377 -16.03 34.98 26.69
CA THR A 377 -17.26 35.09 25.90
C THR A 377 -18.09 33.80 26.02
N PRO A 378 -19.42 33.86 26.15
CA PRO A 378 -20.26 32.67 26.21
C PRO A 378 -20.05 31.73 25.01
N TRP A 379 -20.06 30.42 25.27
CA TRP A 379 -19.79 29.36 24.27
C TRP A 379 -20.60 29.54 22.97
N GLU A 380 -21.91 29.75 23.08
CA GLU A 380 -22.82 29.87 21.93
C GLU A 380 -22.46 31.03 20.98
N ILE A 381 -21.82 32.07 21.51
CA ILE A 381 -21.37 33.23 20.73
C ILE A 381 -20.02 32.92 20.09
N ARG A 382 -19.05 32.44 20.88
CA ARG A 382 -17.72 32.10 20.37
C ARG A 382 -17.73 31.04 19.29
N LYS A 383 -18.58 30.01 19.44
CA LYS A 383 -18.72 28.96 18.43
C LYS A 383 -19.04 29.57 17.07
N ARG A 384 -19.99 30.51 17.02
CA ARG A 384 -20.36 31.20 15.78
C ARG A 384 -19.22 32.06 15.23
N GLU A 385 -18.61 32.88 16.07
CA GLU A 385 -17.45 33.71 15.67
C GLU A 385 -16.30 32.85 15.15
N TRP A 386 -16.05 31.69 15.74
CA TRP A 386 -15.03 30.75 15.30
C TRP A 386 -15.30 30.22 13.89
N PHE A 387 -16.54 29.79 13.62
CA PHE A 387 -16.94 29.32 12.30
C PHE A 387 -16.89 30.42 11.24
N ASP A 388 -17.23 31.66 11.60
CA ASP A 388 -17.28 32.80 10.66
C ASP A 388 -15.88 33.37 10.33
N GLU A 389 -14.93 33.34 11.28
CA GLU A 389 -13.64 34.05 11.17
C GLU A 389 -12.44 33.16 10.78
N ARG A 390 -12.58 31.83 10.87
CA ARG A 390 -11.51 30.90 10.45
C ARG A 390 -11.32 30.94 8.94
N LYS A 391 -10.08 30.81 8.47
CA LYS A 391 -9.79 30.71 7.03
C LYS A 391 -9.78 29.23 6.63
N ASP A 392 -10.47 28.89 5.55
CA ASP A 392 -10.45 27.53 5.02
C ASP A 392 -9.17 27.28 4.22
N PHE A 393 -8.09 26.94 4.93
CA PHE A 393 -6.74 26.74 4.37
C PHE A 393 -6.61 25.45 3.56
N MET A 394 -7.36 24.41 3.93
CA MET A 394 -7.19 23.07 3.38
C MET A 394 -7.58 22.97 1.88
N PRO A 395 -8.71 23.55 1.42
CA PRO A 395 -9.03 23.58 -0.01
C PRO A 395 -7.93 24.27 -0.84
N ASP A 396 -7.46 25.44 -0.40
CA ASP A 396 -6.39 26.19 -1.08
C ASP A 396 -5.09 25.39 -1.19
N LEU A 397 -4.73 24.64 -0.13
CA LEU A 397 -3.56 23.77 -0.12
C LEU A 397 -3.72 22.58 -1.08
N VAL A 398 -4.87 21.93 -1.08
CA VAL A 398 -5.17 20.81 -2.00
C VAL A 398 -5.10 21.29 -3.44
N ASP A 399 -5.71 22.44 -3.76
CA ASP A 399 -5.66 23.04 -5.09
C ASP A 399 -4.22 23.35 -5.51
N ALA A 400 -3.40 23.88 -4.62
CA ALA A 400 -1.98 24.17 -4.89
C ALA A 400 -1.17 22.88 -5.14
N ILE A 401 -1.38 21.82 -4.37
CA ILE A 401 -0.76 20.51 -4.58
C ILE A 401 -1.15 19.97 -5.96
N MET A 402 -2.45 20.00 -6.28
CA MET A 402 -2.97 19.50 -7.55
C MET A 402 -2.43 20.30 -8.74
N ALA A 403 -2.44 21.63 -8.65
CA ALA A 403 -1.86 22.49 -9.67
C ALA A 403 -0.39 22.19 -9.88
N ARG A 404 0.40 21.99 -8.80
CA ARG A 404 1.82 21.64 -8.91
C ARG A 404 2.03 20.30 -9.59
N VAL A 405 1.25 19.28 -9.23
CA VAL A 405 1.34 17.93 -9.81
C VAL A 405 0.93 17.91 -11.29
N MET A 406 -0.08 18.69 -11.66
CA MET A 406 -0.62 18.68 -13.03
C MET A 406 0.13 19.59 -14.01
N SER A 407 0.64 20.73 -13.54
CA SER A 407 1.22 21.77 -14.42
C SER A 407 2.66 21.48 -14.85
N ASP A 408 3.46 20.83 -14.00
CA ASP A 408 4.88 20.60 -14.27
C ASP A 408 5.35 19.23 -13.73
N PRO A 409 4.83 18.11 -14.27
CA PRO A 409 5.17 16.78 -13.78
C PRO A 409 6.65 16.44 -13.95
N GLY A 410 7.31 17.01 -14.97
CA GLY A 410 8.72 16.76 -15.27
C GLY A 410 9.69 17.40 -14.27
N ALA A 411 9.23 18.38 -13.48
CA ALA A 411 10.01 18.93 -12.37
C ALA A 411 9.84 18.17 -11.05
N LEU A 412 8.95 17.17 -11.00
CA LEU A 412 8.81 16.29 -9.85
C LEU A 412 9.88 15.20 -9.91
N ASP A 413 10.50 14.94 -8.77
CA ASP A 413 11.31 13.73 -8.59
C ASP A 413 10.35 12.55 -8.42
N ALA A 414 9.93 11.94 -9.55
CA ALA A 414 8.98 10.83 -9.55
C ALA A 414 9.43 9.61 -8.73
N PRO A 415 10.71 9.18 -8.78
CA PRO A 415 11.22 8.15 -7.87
C PRO A 415 11.03 8.52 -6.39
N LYS A 416 11.37 9.76 -6.00
CA LYS A 416 11.16 10.25 -4.62
C LYS A 416 9.68 10.29 -4.25
N LEU A 417 8.81 10.76 -5.15
CA LEU A 417 7.37 10.83 -4.90
C LEU A 417 6.77 9.43 -4.74
N ALA A 418 7.11 8.48 -5.61
CA ALA A 418 6.66 7.10 -5.52
C ALA A 418 7.14 6.42 -4.24
N ALA A 419 8.41 6.63 -3.85
CA ALA A 419 8.95 6.14 -2.58
C ALA A 419 8.22 6.76 -1.38
N THR A 420 7.85 8.04 -1.46
CA THR A 420 7.10 8.75 -0.42
C THR A 420 5.68 8.20 -0.28
N ILE A 421 4.94 8.04 -1.38
CA ILE A 421 3.60 7.44 -1.38
C ILE A 421 3.64 6.03 -0.80
N LYS A 422 4.62 5.22 -1.20
CA LYS A 422 4.83 3.88 -0.63
C LYS A 422 5.04 3.94 0.88
N ARG A 423 5.90 4.85 1.36
CA ARG A 423 6.14 5.04 2.80
C ARG A 423 4.87 5.42 3.54
N ILE A 424 4.09 6.37 3.01
CA ILE A 424 2.81 6.80 3.57
C ILE A 424 1.86 5.59 3.77
N LEU A 425 1.74 4.72 2.76
CA LEU A 425 0.86 3.55 2.81
C LEU A 425 1.39 2.42 3.69
N ASP A 426 2.71 2.19 3.68
CA ASP A 426 3.36 1.15 4.49
C ASP A 426 3.29 1.51 5.98
N GLU A 427 3.55 2.77 6.32
CA GLU A 427 3.49 3.33 7.68
C GLU A 427 2.06 3.66 8.14
N LYS A 428 1.04 3.41 7.29
CA LYS A 428 -0.40 3.57 7.60
C LYS A 428 -0.84 5.02 7.83
N HIS A 429 -0.09 5.98 7.32
CA HIS A 429 -0.49 7.39 7.28
C HIS A 429 -1.55 7.65 6.21
N ALA A 430 -1.70 6.75 5.24
CA ALA A 430 -2.90 6.68 4.41
C ALA A 430 -3.41 5.25 4.29
N LEU A 431 -4.73 5.12 4.12
CA LEU A 431 -5.44 3.85 4.01
C LEU A 431 -6.37 3.89 2.79
N ILE A 432 -6.48 2.77 2.07
CA ILE A 432 -7.24 2.69 0.81
C ILE A 432 -8.26 1.57 0.85
N PHE A 433 -9.49 1.89 0.48
CA PHE A 433 -10.58 0.93 0.27
C PHE A 433 -11.18 1.10 -1.12
N PHE A 434 -11.41 -0.01 -1.82
CA PHE A 434 -12.09 -0.09 -3.11
C PHE A 434 -13.29 -1.03 -3.02
N TYR A 435 -14.37 -0.71 -3.75
CA TYR A 435 -15.46 -1.65 -3.97
C TYR A 435 -15.13 -2.67 -5.08
N ASP A 436 -14.18 -2.37 -5.98
CA ASP A 436 -13.67 -3.35 -6.94
C ASP A 436 -12.92 -4.46 -6.20
N PRO A 437 -13.32 -5.74 -6.33
CA PRO A 437 -12.75 -6.83 -5.54
C PRO A 437 -11.30 -7.15 -5.92
N THR A 438 -10.89 -6.87 -7.16
CA THR A 438 -9.53 -7.12 -7.62
C THR A 438 -8.57 -6.06 -7.05
N ALA A 439 -8.94 -4.80 -7.15
CA ALA A 439 -8.22 -3.68 -6.55
C ALA A 439 -8.18 -3.79 -5.02
N GLN A 440 -9.31 -4.14 -4.38
CA GLN A 440 -9.36 -4.35 -2.94
C GLN A 440 -8.48 -5.53 -2.49
N GLY A 441 -8.49 -6.64 -3.25
CA GLY A 441 -7.62 -7.78 -2.99
C GLY A 441 -6.13 -7.40 -3.03
N MET A 442 -5.75 -6.53 -3.97
CA MET A 442 -4.38 -6.01 -4.10
C MET A 442 -3.98 -5.15 -2.90
N VAL A 443 -4.75 -4.12 -2.54
CA VAL A 443 -4.42 -3.25 -1.40
C VAL A 443 -4.45 -4.02 -0.07
N ARG A 444 -5.33 -5.02 0.05
CA ARG A 444 -5.34 -5.97 1.17
C ARG A 444 -4.06 -6.79 1.26
N ALA A 445 -3.59 -7.36 0.15
CA ALA A 445 -2.38 -8.17 0.13
C ALA A 445 -1.14 -7.36 0.54
N LEU A 446 -1.09 -6.07 0.22
CA LEU A 446 -0.04 -5.13 0.64
C LEU A 446 -0.25 -4.56 2.06
N GLY A 447 -1.40 -4.82 2.68
CA GLY A 447 -1.76 -4.24 3.98
C GLY A 447 -2.08 -2.75 3.93
N TRP A 448 -2.31 -2.16 2.76
CA TRP A 448 -2.67 -0.75 2.60
C TRP A 448 -4.14 -0.47 2.91
N ASP A 449 -4.95 -1.51 3.10
CA ASP A 449 -6.37 -1.40 3.41
C ASP A 449 -6.67 -1.19 4.90
N GLY A 450 -5.68 -1.22 5.79
CA GLY A 450 -5.87 -1.00 7.24
C GLY A 450 -6.85 -1.98 7.91
N ALA A 451 -7.12 -3.13 7.29
CA ALA A 451 -8.06 -4.09 7.83
C ALA A 451 -7.49 -4.82 9.05
N VAL A 452 -8.33 -5.09 10.04
CA VAL A 452 -7.95 -5.89 11.20
C VAL A 452 -7.63 -7.31 10.73
N ARG A 453 -6.43 -7.80 11.07
CA ARG A 453 -5.96 -9.13 10.67
C ARG A 453 -6.27 -10.16 11.76
N HIS A 454 -6.57 -11.37 11.32
CA HIS A 454 -6.79 -12.53 12.19
C HIS A 454 -5.77 -13.61 11.84
N PRO A 455 -4.51 -13.43 12.25
CA PRO A 455 -3.49 -14.44 12.00
C PRO A 455 -3.77 -15.74 12.76
N ASP A 456 -3.16 -16.82 12.30
CA ASP A 456 -3.12 -18.14 12.94
C ASP A 456 -2.02 -18.26 14.02
N HIS A 457 -1.42 -17.14 14.40
CA HIS A 457 -0.38 -17.01 15.42
C HIS A 457 -0.77 -15.95 16.46
N ASP A 458 0.08 -15.78 17.48
CA ASP A 458 -0.13 -14.78 18.53
C ASP A 458 -0.23 -13.36 17.95
N TYR A 459 -1.09 -12.53 18.54
CA TYR A 459 -1.47 -11.24 18.01
C TYR A 459 -1.91 -10.30 19.13
N LEU A 460 -1.44 -9.06 19.07
CA LEU A 460 -1.91 -8.00 19.94
C LEU A 460 -2.14 -6.74 19.10
N MET A 461 -3.34 -6.17 19.18
CA MET A 461 -3.61 -4.83 18.68
C MET A 461 -4.29 -4.02 19.76
N VAL A 462 -3.62 -2.94 20.15
CA VAL A 462 -4.15 -1.93 21.06
C VAL A 462 -4.64 -0.76 20.22
N VAL A 463 -5.88 -0.37 20.44
CA VAL A 463 -6.55 0.68 19.67
C VAL A 463 -7.04 1.74 20.64
N ASP A 464 -6.43 2.92 20.55
CA ASP A 464 -6.87 4.10 21.29
C ASP A 464 -7.94 4.85 20.48
N THR A 465 -8.81 5.55 21.17
CA THR A 465 -9.85 6.40 20.59
C THR A 465 -10.07 7.55 21.54
N ASN A 466 -9.60 8.73 21.15
CA ASN A 466 -9.83 9.92 21.95
C ASN A 466 -11.32 10.22 21.94
N VAL A 467 -11.96 10.04 23.08
CA VAL A 467 -13.39 10.31 23.30
C VAL A 467 -13.60 11.62 24.05
N GLY A 468 -12.57 12.44 24.18
CA GLY A 468 -12.55 13.67 24.98
C GLY A 468 -12.93 14.95 24.24
N TYR A 469 -13.11 14.91 22.91
CA TYR A 469 -13.27 16.10 22.06
C TYR A 469 -12.08 17.09 22.16
N THR A 470 -10.87 16.55 22.30
CA THR A 470 -9.64 17.33 22.46
C THR A 470 -8.62 16.98 21.40
N LYS A 471 -7.68 17.90 21.14
CA LYS A 471 -6.55 17.68 20.21
C LYS A 471 -5.27 17.25 20.95
N VAL A 472 -5.45 16.56 22.08
CA VAL A 472 -4.37 16.28 23.04
C VAL A 472 -3.45 15.14 22.61
N ASN A 473 -3.79 14.35 21.57
CA ASN A 473 -3.03 13.14 21.26
C ASN A 473 -1.56 13.41 20.95
N GLY A 474 -1.22 14.54 20.32
CA GLY A 474 0.17 14.98 20.12
C GLY A 474 0.95 15.25 21.42
N LYS A 475 0.29 15.31 22.58
CA LYS A 475 0.88 15.46 23.92
C LYS A 475 0.85 14.18 24.76
N ILE A 476 0.37 13.06 24.23
CA ILE A 476 0.31 11.79 24.98
C ILE A 476 1.51 10.92 24.65
N ALA A 477 2.37 10.70 25.63
CA ALA A 477 3.42 9.68 25.54
C ALA A 477 2.84 8.33 25.99
N GLN A 478 2.97 7.31 25.13
CA GLN A 478 2.41 5.99 25.35
C GLN A 478 3.51 4.94 25.54
N ARG A 479 3.24 3.93 26.36
CA ARG A 479 4.07 2.73 26.50
C ARG A 479 3.20 1.49 26.59
N ILE A 480 3.49 0.53 25.71
CA ILE A 480 2.89 -0.80 25.71
C ILE A 480 3.98 -1.79 26.12
N ALA A 481 3.71 -2.62 27.12
CA ALA A 481 4.53 -3.80 27.41
C ALA A 481 3.66 -5.06 27.33
N TYR A 482 4.07 -6.00 26.48
CA TYR A 482 3.40 -7.28 26.30
C TYR A 482 4.34 -8.41 26.73
N ARG A 483 3.85 -9.28 27.62
CA ARG A 483 4.55 -10.47 28.09
C ARG A 483 3.67 -11.68 27.86
N VAL A 484 4.25 -12.75 27.34
CA VAL A 484 3.56 -14.02 27.11
C VAL A 484 4.29 -15.12 27.87
N GLU A 485 3.56 -15.81 28.72
CA GLU A 485 4.03 -17.01 29.41
C GLU A 485 3.39 -18.23 28.75
N ILE A 486 4.21 -19.13 28.22
CA ILE A 486 3.76 -20.36 27.56
C ILE A 486 4.02 -21.53 28.52
N ALA A 487 2.96 -22.24 28.90
CA ALA A 487 3.03 -23.42 29.75
C ALA A 487 3.46 -24.67 28.95
N ASP A 488 3.88 -25.72 29.66
CA ASP A 488 4.34 -26.99 29.07
C ASP A 488 3.27 -27.70 28.22
N ASP A 489 1.98 -27.44 28.50
CA ASP A 489 0.85 -27.97 27.73
C ASP A 489 0.51 -27.15 26.47
N GLY A 490 1.29 -26.09 26.19
CA GLY A 490 1.11 -25.18 25.06
C GLY A 490 0.13 -24.04 25.32
N THR A 491 -0.50 -23.96 26.49
CA THR A 491 -1.37 -22.83 26.85
C THR A 491 -0.54 -21.55 27.00
N ALA A 492 -0.96 -20.45 26.38
CA ALA A 492 -0.29 -19.15 26.48
C ALA A 492 -1.12 -18.17 27.33
N GLN A 493 -0.47 -17.50 28.26
CA GLN A 493 -1.05 -16.39 29.04
C GLN A 493 -0.35 -15.09 28.68
N GLY A 494 -1.08 -14.18 28.03
CA GLY A 494 -0.62 -12.84 27.71
C GLY A 494 -0.96 -11.82 28.81
N ARG A 495 -0.02 -10.94 29.12
CA ARG A 495 -0.21 -9.75 29.95
C ARG A 495 0.18 -8.50 29.17
N VAL A 496 -0.77 -7.60 28.97
CA VAL A 496 -0.53 -6.26 28.42
C VAL A 496 -0.57 -5.21 29.53
N ASP A 497 0.49 -4.44 29.66
CA ASP A 497 0.59 -3.29 30.56
C ASP A 497 0.64 -2.01 29.69
N LEU A 498 -0.43 -1.21 29.73
CA LEU A 498 -0.56 0.07 29.01
C LEU A 498 -0.28 1.24 29.96
N ALA A 499 0.52 2.20 29.51
CA ALA A 499 0.79 3.43 30.27
C ALA A 499 0.71 4.66 29.36
N TYR A 500 0.01 5.68 29.85
CA TYR A 500 -0.20 6.95 29.15
C TYR A 500 0.31 8.07 30.05
N LYS A 501 1.07 9.00 29.48
CA LYS A 501 1.53 10.22 30.16
C LYS A 501 1.10 11.43 29.34
N ASN A 502 0.19 12.23 29.89
CA ASN A 502 -0.13 13.54 29.33
C ASN A 502 1.01 14.52 29.64
N THR A 503 1.58 15.14 28.60
CA THR A 503 2.68 16.11 28.69
C THR A 503 2.22 17.56 28.57
N SER A 504 0.90 17.79 28.58
CA SER A 504 0.30 19.12 28.61
C SER A 504 0.80 19.93 29.80
N THR A 505 1.03 21.23 29.58
CA THR A 505 1.57 22.16 30.58
C THR A 505 0.57 23.23 31.03
N ARG A 506 -0.60 23.30 30.38
CA ARG A 506 -1.65 24.27 30.70
C ARG A 506 -2.24 23.97 32.08
N ASP A 507 -2.37 25.03 32.88
CA ASP A 507 -3.12 24.98 34.13
C ASP A 507 -4.62 24.98 33.84
N LEU A 508 -5.34 24.01 34.41
CA LEU A 508 -6.78 23.83 34.24
C LEU A 508 -7.45 24.03 35.59
N PRO A 509 -7.81 25.28 35.96
CA PRO A 509 -8.30 25.59 37.31
C PRO A 509 -9.62 24.89 37.68
N GLU A 510 -10.45 24.56 36.69
CA GLU A 510 -11.69 23.78 36.86
C GLU A 510 -11.44 22.26 36.88
N GLY A 511 -10.19 21.84 36.69
CA GLY A 511 -9.80 20.45 36.52
C GLY A 511 -10.14 19.88 35.14
N CYS A 512 -10.10 18.56 35.03
CA CYS A 512 -10.43 17.86 33.80
C CYS A 512 -11.95 17.81 33.57
N VAL A 513 -12.45 18.66 32.68
CA VAL A 513 -13.85 18.67 32.23
C VAL A 513 -13.95 18.08 30.82
N LYS A 514 -14.78 17.05 30.67
CA LYS A 514 -15.07 16.43 29.39
C LYS A 514 -16.21 17.16 28.71
N ASP A 515 -15.92 17.96 27.69
CA ASP A 515 -16.91 18.74 26.94
C ASP A 515 -16.47 18.99 25.49
N MET A 516 -17.39 19.52 24.67
CA MET A 516 -17.14 19.88 23.27
C MET A 516 -16.67 21.34 23.11
N SER A 517 -16.08 21.95 24.14
CA SER A 517 -15.66 23.36 24.07
C SER A 517 -14.42 23.53 23.18
N TYR A 518 -14.40 24.61 22.41
CA TYR A 518 -13.23 25.03 21.65
C TYR A 518 -12.37 25.97 22.49
N ASP A 519 -11.07 25.66 22.54
CA ASP A 519 -10.08 26.61 23.00
C ASP A 519 -9.73 27.61 21.89
N PRO A 520 -9.20 28.78 22.25
CA PRO A 520 -9.02 29.86 21.29
C PRO A 520 -8.00 29.58 20.20
N THR A 521 -6.99 28.76 20.50
CA THR A 521 -5.97 28.36 19.54
C THR A 521 -5.90 26.85 19.47
N TYR A 522 -5.45 26.36 18.31
CA TYR A 522 -5.14 24.96 18.13
C TYR A 522 -4.16 24.46 19.22
N GLU A 523 -3.13 25.24 19.52
CA GLU A 523 -2.15 24.91 20.55
C GLU A 523 -2.81 24.66 21.91
N LEU A 524 -3.75 25.53 22.33
CA LEU A 524 -4.46 25.36 23.60
C LEU A 524 -5.36 24.12 23.61
N MET A 525 -5.97 23.76 22.47
CA MET A 525 -6.72 22.51 22.35
C MET A 525 -5.86 21.26 22.49
N THR A 526 -4.56 21.35 22.17
CA THR A 526 -3.61 20.26 22.43
C THR A 526 -3.23 20.13 23.91
N GLN A 527 -3.49 21.16 24.71
CA GLN A 527 -3.12 21.20 26.13
C GLN A 527 -4.33 20.99 27.04
N ARG A 528 -5.10 19.93 26.79
CA ARG A 528 -6.27 19.54 27.61
C ARG A 528 -6.04 18.20 28.31
N CYS A 529 -7.03 17.72 29.06
CA CYS A 529 -6.99 16.36 29.60
C CYS A 529 -7.28 15.33 28.50
N TYR A 530 -6.89 14.08 28.78
CA TYR A 530 -7.03 12.96 27.85
C TYR A 530 -8.11 12.00 28.35
N TRP A 531 -9.09 11.73 27.49
CA TRP A 531 -10.10 10.70 27.71
C TRP A 531 -10.02 9.70 26.58
N ASP A 532 -9.77 8.46 26.93
CA ASP A 532 -9.51 7.40 25.96
C ASP A 532 -10.51 6.26 26.10
N TYR A 533 -10.92 5.73 24.96
CA TYR A 533 -11.61 4.46 24.85
C TYR A 533 -10.68 3.43 24.21
N VAL A 534 -10.03 2.66 25.08
CA VAL A 534 -9.01 1.69 24.68
C VAL A 534 -9.64 0.33 24.40
N ARG A 535 -9.35 -0.24 23.23
CA ARG A 535 -9.72 -1.60 22.85
C ARG A 535 -8.47 -2.44 22.66
N VAL A 536 -8.49 -3.67 23.19
CA VAL A 536 -7.40 -4.64 23.02
C VAL A 536 -7.93 -5.85 22.28
N TYR A 537 -7.37 -6.14 21.11
CA TYR A 537 -7.66 -7.31 20.31
C TYR A 537 -6.53 -8.33 20.48
N ALA A 538 -6.93 -9.59 20.71
CA ALA A 538 -6.08 -10.75 20.91
C ALA A 538 -6.51 -11.87 19.93
N PRO A 539 -5.79 -13.00 19.83
CA PRO A 539 -6.16 -14.09 18.95
C PRO A 539 -7.58 -14.59 19.23
N ALA A 540 -8.29 -15.01 18.18
CA ALA A 540 -9.65 -15.54 18.33
C ALA A 540 -9.67 -16.72 19.32
N GLY A 541 -10.65 -16.73 20.23
CA GLY A 541 -10.73 -17.74 21.30
C GLY A 541 -10.00 -17.36 22.60
N SER A 542 -9.25 -16.26 22.63
CA SER A 542 -8.67 -15.73 23.86
C SER A 542 -9.75 -15.38 24.89
N GLN A 543 -9.45 -15.60 26.16
CA GLN A 543 -10.33 -15.25 27.29
C GLN A 543 -9.66 -14.20 28.17
N LEU A 544 -10.39 -13.13 28.47
CA LEU A 544 -9.90 -12.12 29.41
C LEU A 544 -9.93 -12.71 30.83
N VAL A 545 -8.74 -12.92 31.42
CA VAL A 545 -8.60 -13.46 32.78
C VAL A 545 -8.90 -12.40 33.84
N SER A 546 -8.33 -11.21 33.67
CA SER A 546 -8.54 -10.08 34.58
C SER A 546 -8.15 -8.78 33.90
N SER A 547 -8.80 -7.68 34.27
CA SER A 547 -8.37 -6.33 33.93
C SER A 547 -8.26 -5.50 35.20
N GLN A 548 -7.27 -4.61 35.24
CA GLN A 548 -7.11 -3.62 36.29
C GLN A 548 -6.82 -2.27 35.63
N SER A 549 -7.70 -1.31 35.85
CA SER A 549 -7.49 0.07 35.42
C SER A 549 -7.13 0.89 36.65
N VAL A 550 -5.98 1.56 36.62
CA VAL A 550 -5.65 2.57 37.61
C VAL A 550 -6.27 3.87 37.10
N ALA A 551 -7.27 4.42 37.80
CA ALA A 551 -7.71 5.77 37.52
C ALA A 551 -6.51 6.70 37.70
N ALA A 552 -6.08 7.38 36.64
CA ALA A 552 -4.99 8.34 36.72
C ALA A 552 -5.38 9.49 37.67
N VAL A 553 -4.47 9.82 38.59
CA VAL A 553 -4.52 11.01 39.46
C VAL A 553 -4.17 12.25 38.65
#